data_AF-A0AA37PPZ6-F1
#
_entry.id   AF-A0AA37PPZ6-F1
#
_cell.length_a   1.000
_cell.length_b   1.000
_cell.length_c   1.000
_cell.angle_alpha   90.00
_cell.angle_beta   90.00
_cell.angle_gamma   90.00
#
_symmetry.space_group_name_H-M   'P 1'
#
loop_
_entity.id
_entity.type
_entity.pdbx_description
1 polymer ?
#
loop_
_entity_poly.entity_id
_entity_poly.type
_entity_poly.pdbx_seq_one_letter_code
_entity_poly.pdbx_strand_id
1 'polypeptide(L)'
;MKKLLSALALMIPLAAMPDAIATAHADAVIFLPDWPNHRNQTEKTICAALAQGWSRRQIVNTAENANNSELTGLGDDEAAERADAYIDAARYDDCPTLNAS
;
A
#
# COMPACT_ATOMS: atom_id res chain seq x y z
N MET A 1 -42.88 -38.91 41.51
CA MET A 1 -41.99 -38.07 42.34
C MET A 1 -40.60 -38.03 41.71
N LYS A 2 -40.22 -36.93 41.06
CA LYS A 2 -38.86 -36.71 40.55
C LYS A 2 -38.36 -35.41 41.18
N LYS A 3 -37.33 -35.53 42.01
CA LYS A 3 -36.77 -34.44 42.82
C LYS A 3 -36.01 -33.46 41.92
N LEU A 4 -36.29 -32.17 42.09
CA LEU A 4 -35.54 -31.06 41.54
C LEU A 4 -34.17 -31.02 42.21
N LEU A 5 -33.10 -31.03 41.42
CA LEU A 5 -31.76 -30.64 41.87
C LEU A 5 -31.27 -29.55 40.92
N SER A 6 -31.46 -28.31 41.36
CA SER A 6 -30.89 -27.11 40.75
C SER A 6 -29.37 -27.15 40.91
N ALA A 7 -28.64 -27.28 39.80
CA ALA A 7 -27.21 -27.05 39.76
C ALA A 7 -26.97 -25.60 39.31
N LEU A 8 -26.59 -24.73 40.25
CA LEU A 8 -25.99 -23.44 39.92
C LEU A 8 -24.59 -23.70 39.36
N ALA A 9 -24.43 -23.54 38.05
CA ALA A 9 -23.12 -23.41 37.42
C ALA A 9 -22.82 -21.91 37.23
N LEU A 10 -22.01 -21.35 38.13
CA LEU A 10 -21.32 -20.08 37.92
C LEU A 10 -20.21 -20.31 36.88
N MET A 11 -20.42 -19.86 35.64
CA MET A 11 -19.34 -19.76 34.65
C MET A 11 -18.90 -18.30 34.53
N ILE A 12 -17.62 -18.11 34.83
CA ILE A 12 -16.86 -16.86 34.79
C ILE A 12 -16.68 -16.44 33.32
N PRO A 13 -17.00 -15.21 32.90
CA PRO A 13 -16.67 -14.75 31.56
C PRO A 13 -15.32 -14.03 31.60
N LEU A 14 -14.23 -14.72 31.25
CA LEU A 14 -12.97 -14.06 30.89
C LEU A 14 -12.26 -14.89 29.82
N ALA A 15 -12.67 -14.67 28.57
CA ALA A 15 -11.78 -14.84 27.44
C ALA A 15 -11.66 -13.47 26.79
N ALA A 16 -10.55 -12.80 27.08
CA ALA A 16 -10.12 -11.63 26.36
C ALA A 16 -10.12 -11.97 24.86
N MET A 17 -10.85 -11.17 24.09
CA MET A 17 -10.79 -11.19 22.64
C MET A 17 -9.31 -11.10 22.26
N PRO A 18 -8.76 -12.00 21.43
CA PRO A 18 -7.45 -11.76 20.88
C PRO A 18 -7.54 -10.44 20.14
N ASP A 19 -6.75 -9.46 20.57
CA ASP A 19 -6.45 -8.25 19.84
C ASP A 19 -6.38 -8.61 18.36
N ALA A 20 -7.37 -8.13 17.62
CA ALA A 20 -7.31 -8.08 16.19
C ALA A 20 -6.12 -7.16 15.89
N ILE A 21 -4.94 -7.75 15.76
CA ILE A 21 -3.80 -7.10 15.11
C ILE A 21 -4.36 -6.76 13.73
N ALA A 22 -4.75 -5.51 13.56
CA ALA A 22 -5.11 -4.99 12.26
C ALA A 22 -3.86 -5.16 11.41
N THR A 23 -3.81 -6.24 10.63
CA THR A 23 -2.84 -6.40 9.57
C THR A 23 -3.07 -5.22 8.64
N ALA A 24 -2.23 -4.19 8.75
CA ALA A 24 -2.13 -3.17 7.73
C ALA A 24 -1.67 -3.89 6.48
N HIS A 25 -2.63 -4.26 5.61
CA HIS A 25 -2.32 -4.80 4.31
C HIS A 25 -1.53 -3.73 3.57
N ALA A 26 -0.23 -3.93 3.40
CA ALA A 26 0.58 -3.05 2.58
C ALA A 26 -0.03 -3.04 1.17
N ASP A 27 -0.45 -1.87 0.70
CA ASP A 27 -1.02 -1.72 -0.65
C ASP A 27 -0.03 -2.29 -1.68
N ALA A 28 -0.51 -3.05 -2.67
CA ALA A 28 0.38 -3.60 -3.67
C ALA A 28 1.01 -2.46 -4.51
N VAL A 29 2.35 -2.41 -4.56
CA VAL A 29 3.08 -1.45 -5.40
C VAL A 29 3.22 -2.04 -6.80
N ILE A 30 2.27 -1.71 -7.68
CA ILE A 30 2.24 -2.18 -9.07
C ILE A 30 2.02 -0.98 -9.99
N PHE A 31 2.96 -0.76 -10.91
CA PHE A 31 2.83 0.22 -11.98
C PHE A 31 2.09 -0.41 -13.15
N LEU A 32 1.14 0.33 -13.72
CA LEU A 32 0.50 -0.07 -14.98
C LEU A 32 1.50 0.05 -16.14
N PRO A 33 1.34 -0.72 -17.24
CA PRO A 33 2.23 -0.61 -18.39
C PRO A 33 2.25 0.77 -19.04
N ASP A 34 1.17 1.53 -18.89
CA ASP A 34 0.99 2.89 -19.37
C ASP A 34 0.91 3.91 -18.23
N TRP A 35 1.51 3.60 -17.07
CA TRP A 35 1.52 4.45 -15.88
C TRP A 35 1.81 5.95 -16.16
N PRO A 36 2.69 6.35 -17.11
CA PRO A 36 2.97 7.77 -17.34
C PRO A 36 1.72 8.57 -17.75
N ASN A 37 0.75 7.90 -18.37
CA ASN A 37 -0.52 8.47 -18.81
C ASN A 37 -1.56 8.58 -17.67
N HIS A 38 -1.34 7.87 -16.56
CA HIS A 38 -2.25 7.81 -15.40
C HIS A 38 -1.62 8.48 -14.19
N ARG A 39 -1.39 9.80 -14.27
CA ARG A 39 -0.65 10.57 -13.26
C ARG A 39 -1.13 10.34 -11.82
N ASN A 40 -2.42 10.53 -11.54
CA ASN A 40 -2.98 10.41 -10.19
C ASN A 40 -2.82 8.99 -9.61
N GLN A 41 -3.05 7.95 -10.42
CA GLN A 41 -2.86 6.57 -9.99
C GLN A 41 -1.39 6.28 -9.72
N THR A 42 -0.50 6.76 -10.60
CA THR A 42 0.94 6.56 -10.44
C THR A 42 1.46 7.23 -9.17
N GLU A 43 1.05 8.48 -8.91
CA GLU A 43 1.44 9.21 -7.70
C GLU A 43 0.98 8.44 -6.44
N LYS A 44 -0.22 7.85 -6.43
CA LYS A 44 -0.68 6.98 -5.33
C LYS A 44 0.18 5.73 -5.16
N THR A 45 0.52 5.04 -6.26
CA THR A 45 1.42 3.89 -6.23
C THR A 45 2.79 4.27 -5.66
N ILE A 46 3.33 5.41 -6.07
CA ILE A 46 4.59 5.97 -5.56
C ILE A 46 4.48 6.28 -4.07
N CYS A 47 3.39 6.92 -3.62
CA CYS A 47 3.17 7.19 -2.20
C CYS A 47 3.08 5.90 -1.37
N ALA A 48 2.40 4.87 -1.87
CA ALA A 48 2.34 3.56 -1.22
C ALA A 48 3.74 2.93 -1.11
N ALA A 49 4.55 3.00 -2.17
CA ALA A 49 5.92 2.50 -2.18
C ALA A 49 6.80 3.24 -1.15
N LEU A 50 6.73 4.57 -1.12
CA LEU A 50 7.46 5.40 -0.16
C LEU A 50 7.05 5.08 1.29
N ALA A 51 5.75 4.93 1.56
CA ALA A 51 5.24 4.56 2.88
C ALA A 51 5.68 3.15 3.32
N GLN A 52 5.92 2.25 2.36
CA GLN A 52 6.49 0.92 2.60
C GLN A 52 8.02 0.93 2.72
N GLY A 53 8.67 2.10 2.63
CA GLY A 53 10.11 2.25 2.76
C GLY A 53 10.91 1.87 1.50
N TRP A 54 10.27 1.85 0.32
CA TRP A 54 10.99 1.63 -0.93
C TRP A 54 11.96 2.78 -1.18
N SER A 55 13.18 2.44 -1.60
CA SER A 55 14.15 3.43 -2.06
C SER A 55 13.73 4.04 -3.39
N ARG A 56 14.16 5.28 -3.65
CA ARG A 56 13.96 5.97 -4.93
C ARG A 56 14.35 5.09 -6.13
N ARG A 57 15.51 4.42 -6.05
CA ARG A 57 15.99 3.51 -7.10
C ARG A 57 15.05 2.33 -7.33
N GLN A 58 14.47 1.73 -6.28
CA GLN A 58 13.50 0.65 -6.46
C GLN A 58 12.27 1.13 -7.19
N ILE A 59 11.74 2.30 -6.83
CA ILE A 59 10.55 2.88 -7.47
C ILE A 59 10.82 3.18 -8.95
N VAL A 60 11.93 3.86 -9.26
CA VAL A 60 12.33 4.18 -10.64
C VAL A 60 12.50 2.90 -11.45
N ASN A 61 13.32 1.96 -10.99
CA ASN A 61 13.55 0.71 -11.71
C ASN A 61 12.26 -0.08 -11.92
N THR A 62 11.35 -0.13 -10.95
CA THR A 62 10.07 -0.84 -11.12
C THR A 62 9.17 -0.15 -12.13
N ALA A 63 9.09 1.18 -12.11
CA ALA A 63 8.30 1.95 -13.08
C ALA A 63 8.88 1.85 -14.51
N GLU A 64 10.20 1.94 -14.64
CA GLU A 64 10.94 1.74 -15.89
C GLU A 64 10.65 0.34 -16.46
N ASN A 65 10.85 -0.72 -15.67
CA ASN A 65 10.60 -2.10 -16.12
C ASN A 65 9.13 -2.39 -16.43
N ALA A 66 8.20 -1.64 -15.85
CA ALA A 66 6.78 -1.77 -16.16
C ALA A 66 6.39 -1.03 -17.45
N ASN A 67 7.15 -0.01 -17.87
CA ASN A 67 6.81 0.83 -19.01
C ASN A 67 6.72 0.00 -20.30
N ASN A 68 5.61 0.15 -21.01
CA ASN A 68 5.45 -0.35 -22.36
C ASN A 68 5.54 0.81 -23.34
N SER A 69 6.67 0.91 -24.04
CA SER A 69 6.96 1.98 -25.01
C SER A 69 5.98 2.03 -26.18
N GLU A 70 5.32 0.91 -26.55
CA GLU A 70 4.28 0.91 -27.58
C GLU A 70 3.01 1.65 -27.14
N LEU A 71 2.75 1.71 -25.82
CA LEU A 71 1.59 2.39 -25.24
C LEU A 71 1.88 3.83 -24.84
N THR A 72 3.11 4.11 -24.42
CA THR A 72 3.49 5.40 -23.84
C THR A 72 4.26 6.29 -24.81
N GLY A 73 4.93 5.70 -25.80
CA GLY A 73 5.89 6.39 -26.66
C GLY A 73 7.20 6.79 -25.97
N LEU A 74 7.40 6.40 -24.70
CA LEU A 74 8.59 6.73 -23.91
C LEU A 74 9.60 5.58 -24.01
N GLY A 75 10.87 5.93 -24.26
CA GLY A 75 11.99 5.01 -24.08
C GLY A 75 12.29 4.76 -22.60
N ASP A 76 13.13 3.77 -22.31
CA ASP A 76 13.42 3.33 -20.94
C ASP A 76 14.03 4.47 -20.09
N ASP A 77 15.03 5.18 -20.63
CA ASP A 77 15.66 6.33 -19.95
C ASP A 77 14.63 7.44 -19.65
N GLU A 78 13.74 7.74 -20.60
CA GLU A 78 12.70 8.77 -20.43
C GLU A 78 11.63 8.33 -19.41
N ALA A 79 11.30 7.05 -19.38
CA ALA A 79 10.40 6.47 -18.38
C ALA A 79 11.03 6.55 -16.97
N ALA A 80 12.33 6.26 -16.84
CA ALA A 80 13.06 6.38 -15.59
C ALA A 80 13.10 7.84 -15.10
N GLU A 81 13.46 8.79 -15.98
CA GLU A 81 13.43 10.22 -15.68
C GLU A 81 12.04 10.70 -15.25
N ARG A 82 10.99 10.22 -15.93
CA ARG A 82 9.61 10.56 -15.58
C ARG A 82 9.22 10.00 -14.20
N ALA A 83 9.63 8.78 -13.88
CA ALA A 83 9.34 8.16 -12.59
C ALA A 83 10.04 8.93 -11.48
N ASP A 84 11.29 9.33 -11.70
CA ASP A 84 12.08 10.16 -10.80
C ASP A 84 11.39 11.50 -10.48
N ALA A 85 10.90 12.19 -11.51
CA ALA A 85 10.14 13.43 -11.36
C ALA A 85 8.82 13.24 -10.58
N TYR A 86 8.11 12.13 -10.79
CA TYR A 86 6.89 11.84 -10.04
C TYR A 86 7.17 11.49 -8.57
N ILE A 87 8.33 10.93 -8.25
CA ILE A 87 8.74 10.75 -6.84
C ILE A 87 8.92 12.10 -6.16
N ASP A 88 9.54 13.07 -6.84
CA ASP A 88 9.67 14.41 -6.29
C ASP A 88 8.31 15.08 -6.10
N ALA A 89 7.44 15.02 -7.11
CA ALA A 89 6.08 15.55 -7.01
C ALA A 89 5.31 14.91 -5.84
N ALA A 90 5.35 13.59 -5.69
CA ALA A 90 4.66 12.87 -4.63
C ALA A 90 5.14 13.27 -3.22
N ARG A 91 6.45 13.53 -3.05
CA ARG A 91 7.01 13.98 -1.77
C ARG A 91 6.60 15.41 -1.40
N TYR A 92 6.34 16.27 -2.39
CA TYR A 92 5.98 17.67 -2.16
C TYR A 92 4.46 17.88 -2.04
N ASP A 93 3.66 17.20 -2.88
CA ASP A 93 2.26 17.59 -3.05
C ASP A 93 1.30 16.91 -2.07
N ASP A 94 1.32 15.60 -1.85
CA ASP A 94 0.31 14.94 -0.99
C ASP A 94 0.56 13.41 -0.88
N CYS A 95 1.66 12.96 -0.27
CA CYS A 95 1.66 11.62 0.33
C CYS A 95 1.17 11.75 1.79
N PRO A 96 -0.14 11.59 2.07
CA PRO A 96 -0.69 11.76 3.41
C PRO A 96 -0.04 10.81 4.44
N THR A 97 0.47 9.67 3.98
CA THR A 97 1.18 8.68 4.81
C THR A 97 2.61 9.06 5.19
N LEU A 98 3.26 9.97 4.45
CA LEU A 98 4.59 10.49 4.80
C LEU A 98 4.52 11.68 5.76
N ASN A 99 3.45 12.46 5.68
CA ASN A 99 3.25 13.65 6.53
C ASN A 99 2.48 13.36 7.84
N ALA A 100 1.93 12.15 8.00
CA ALA A 100 1.35 11.68 9.26
C ALA A 100 2.46 11.12 10.18
N SER A 101 3.35 12.00 10.66
CA SER A 101 4.32 11.72 11.73
C SER A 101 3.94 12.45 13.01
#